data_AF-A0A538KIT3-F1
#
_entry.id   AF-A0A538KIT3-F1
#
_cell.length_a   1.000
_cell.length_b   1.000
_cell.length_c   1.000
_cell.angle_alpha   90.00
_cell.angle_beta   90.00
_cell.angle_gamma   90.00
#
_symmetry.space_group_name_H-M   'P 1'
#
loop_
_entity.id
_entity.type
_entity.pdbx_description
1 polymer ?
#
loop_
_entity_poly.entity_id
_entity_poly.type
_entity_poly.pdbx_seq_one_letter_code
_entity_poly.pdbx_strand_id
1 'polypeptide(L)'
;MRKTRLAFATAGLALLFASVGTAASPQTVTISSSRPSVVFGKSVTLSGKVSTGKAGENVSVLAEPFGTTAFAALATVQTVSGGHWSEVVKPTIETSYQAKWKSATSSTVSVKVRPQITLTFSQATGRFSTEVSGARSFAGKFVLVQRLTSTGVSTLKRVTLDANSAASFRVRLHLGRSRLRVVMPTSQTAPGYITGTSNVVTVSH
;
A
#
# COMPACT_ATOMS: atom_id res chain seq x y z
N MET A 1 -5.98 39.05 93.62
CA MET A 1 -5.51 37.70 93.19
C MET A 1 -6.77 36.88 92.94
N ARG A 2 -7.13 36.27 91.79
CA ARG A 2 -6.50 35.81 90.55
C ARG A 2 -7.64 35.87 89.52
N LYS A 3 -7.48 36.54 88.36
CA LYS A 3 -8.52 36.55 87.30
C LYS A 3 -8.01 35.74 86.11
N THR A 4 -8.66 34.61 85.87
CA THR A 4 -8.41 33.61 84.83
C THR A 4 -8.71 34.20 83.45
N ARG A 5 -7.77 34.12 82.50
CA ARG A 5 -7.98 34.49 81.09
C ARG A 5 -8.18 33.19 80.30
N LEU A 6 -9.35 33.00 79.68
CA LEU A 6 -9.57 31.99 78.66
C LEU A 6 -9.10 32.54 77.30
N ALA A 7 -8.25 31.79 76.61
CA ALA A 7 -7.87 32.05 75.23
C ALA A 7 -8.76 31.21 74.30
N PHE A 8 -9.42 31.86 73.33
CA PHE A 8 -10.10 31.20 72.22
C PHE A 8 -9.12 31.10 71.05
N ALA A 9 -8.80 29.87 70.63
CA ALA A 9 -8.02 29.59 69.43
C ALA A 9 -8.98 29.37 68.25
N THR A 10 -8.92 30.25 67.25
CA THR A 10 -9.63 30.12 65.98
C THR A 10 -8.80 29.28 65.01
N ALA A 11 -9.26 28.07 64.69
CA ALA A 11 -8.68 27.24 63.63
C ALA A 11 -9.24 27.67 62.27
N GLY A 12 -8.40 28.25 61.42
CA GLY A 12 -8.74 28.58 60.03
C GLY A 12 -8.68 27.33 59.15
N LEU A 13 -9.79 27.01 58.49
CA LEU A 13 -9.90 25.91 57.53
C LEU A 13 -9.32 26.36 56.18
N ALA A 14 -8.12 25.92 55.83
CA ALA A 14 -7.52 26.16 54.52
C ALA A 14 -8.09 25.16 53.50
N LEU A 15 -8.90 25.65 52.56
CA LEU A 15 -9.39 24.90 51.40
C LEU A 15 -8.26 24.76 50.37
N LEU A 16 -7.66 23.57 50.29
CA LEU A 16 -6.75 23.20 49.21
C LEU A 16 -7.56 22.92 47.94
N PHE A 17 -7.52 23.83 46.97
CA PHE A 17 -8.03 23.57 45.62
C PHE A 17 -7.04 22.68 44.89
N ALA A 18 -7.34 21.38 44.79
CA ALA A 18 -6.62 20.48 43.89
C ALA A 18 -7.00 20.82 42.45
N SER A 19 -6.06 21.41 41.70
CA SER A 19 -6.21 21.59 40.25
C SER A 19 -6.18 20.21 39.58
N VAL A 20 -7.35 19.68 39.23
CA VAL A 20 -7.45 18.52 38.34
C VAL A 20 -6.93 18.96 36.97
N GLY A 21 -5.66 18.68 36.69
CA GLY A 21 -5.11 18.84 35.35
C GLY A 21 -5.89 17.90 34.43
N THR A 22 -6.70 18.47 33.53
CA THR A 22 -7.32 17.72 32.44
C THR A 22 -6.21 17.25 31.52
N ALA A 23 -5.74 16.02 31.71
CA ALA A 23 -4.81 15.38 30.79
C ALA A 23 -5.42 15.47 29.39
N ALA A 24 -4.75 16.19 28.48
CA ALA A 24 -5.19 16.29 27.10
C ALA A 24 -5.35 14.88 26.51
N SER A 25 -6.46 14.60 25.84
CA SER A 25 -6.66 13.31 25.18
C SER A 25 -5.46 13.00 24.27
N PRO A 26 -4.94 11.76 24.29
CA PRO A 26 -3.74 11.43 23.53
C PRO A 26 -3.94 11.76 22.05
N GLN A 27 -2.98 12.49 21.49
CA GLN A 27 -2.96 12.78 20.06
C GLN A 27 -2.68 11.47 19.32
N THR A 28 -3.60 11.06 18.45
CA THR A 28 -3.42 9.87 17.62
C THR A 28 -3.78 10.18 16.18
N VAL A 29 -3.13 9.45 15.27
CA VAL A 29 -3.40 9.48 13.83
C VAL A 29 -3.45 8.05 13.34
N THR A 30 -4.47 7.71 12.56
CA THR A 30 -4.59 6.39 11.94
C THR A 30 -4.19 6.45 10.47
N ILE A 31 -3.84 5.30 9.91
CA ILE A 31 -3.62 5.12 8.48
C ILE A 31 -4.17 3.74 8.06
N SER A 32 -4.74 3.69 6.87
CA SER A 32 -5.15 2.49 6.17
C SER A 32 -4.89 2.67 4.68
N SER A 33 -4.70 1.56 3.98
CA SER A 33 -4.62 1.53 2.52
C SER A 33 -5.89 0.90 1.95
N SER A 34 -6.44 1.46 0.87
CA SER A 34 -7.61 0.89 0.21
C SER A 34 -7.36 -0.52 -0.35
N ARG A 35 -6.10 -0.87 -0.61
CA ARG A 35 -5.67 -2.21 -1.07
C ARG A 35 -4.29 -2.57 -0.53
N PRO A 36 -4.02 -3.85 -0.18
CA PRO A 36 -2.70 -4.29 0.27
C PRO A 36 -1.69 -4.45 -0.88
N SER A 37 -2.16 -4.46 -2.14
CA SER A 37 -1.28 -4.52 -3.30
C SER A 37 -1.88 -3.83 -4.52
N VAL A 38 -1.01 -3.39 -5.43
CA VAL A 38 -1.37 -2.67 -6.65
C VAL A 38 -0.49 -3.11 -7.82
N VAL A 39 -0.99 -2.98 -9.06
CA VAL A 39 -0.19 -3.21 -10.27
C VAL A 39 0.63 -1.96 -10.56
N PHE A 40 1.88 -2.13 -10.98
CA PHE A 40 2.74 -1.03 -11.41
C PHE A 40 2.00 -0.08 -12.36
N GLY A 41 2.15 1.22 -12.14
CA GLY A 41 1.43 2.23 -12.92
C GLY A 41 0.01 2.53 -12.44
N LYS A 42 -0.52 1.82 -11.43
CA LYS A 42 -1.83 2.08 -10.81
C LYS A 42 -1.68 2.70 -9.41
N SER A 43 -2.74 3.33 -8.94
CA SER A 43 -2.76 4.05 -7.66
C SER A 43 -3.51 3.30 -6.57
N VAL A 44 -3.23 3.67 -5.33
CA VAL A 44 -3.94 3.26 -4.12
C VAL A 44 -4.24 4.49 -3.28
N THR A 45 -5.31 4.43 -2.49
CA THR A 45 -5.68 5.54 -1.60
C THR A 45 -5.27 5.19 -0.19
N LEU A 46 -4.43 6.04 0.40
CA LEU A 46 -4.16 6.05 1.83
C LEU A 46 -5.20 6.93 2.50
N SER A 47 -5.68 6.52 3.67
CA SER A 47 -6.68 7.29 4.41
C SER A 47 -6.54 7.08 5.90
N GLY A 48 -7.07 8.01 6.69
CA GLY A 48 -7.06 7.90 8.12
C GLY A 48 -7.85 9.00 8.80
N LYS A 49 -7.68 9.09 10.13
CA LYS A 49 -8.27 10.17 10.93
C LYS A 49 -7.31 10.63 12.01
N VAL A 50 -7.42 11.89 12.40
CA VAL A 50 -6.76 12.47 13.59
C VAL A 50 -7.73 12.49 14.77
N SER A 51 -7.21 12.35 16.00
CA SER A 51 -8.06 12.25 17.19
C SER A 51 -8.85 13.51 17.54
N THR A 52 -8.43 14.69 17.08
CA THR A 52 -9.15 15.95 17.35
C THR A 52 -10.46 16.08 16.58
N GLY A 53 -10.66 15.33 15.50
CA GLY A 53 -11.84 15.47 14.64
C GLY A 53 -11.94 16.81 13.89
N LYS A 54 -10.92 17.69 14.01
CA LYS A 54 -10.91 19.02 13.40
C LYS A 54 -10.50 18.94 11.93
N ALA A 55 -11.10 19.79 11.11
CA ALA A 55 -10.66 20.06 9.75
C ALA A 55 -9.46 21.02 9.74
N GLY A 56 -8.71 21.06 8.63
CA GLY A 56 -7.58 21.96 8.41
C GLY A 56 -6.30 21.56 9.15
N GLU A 57 -6.25 20.37 9.74
CA GLU A 57 -5.05 19.85 10.39
C GLU A 57 -4.10 19.25 9.35
N ASN A 58 -2.82 19.64 9.37
CA ASN A 58 -1.82 19.13 8.45
C ASN A 58 -1.34 17.73 8.87
N VAL A 59 -1.56 16.75 8.01
CA VAL A 59 -1.06 15.38 8.15
C VAL A 59 0.03 15.15 7.11
N SER A 60 1.25 14.86 7.58
CA SER A 60 2.36 14.49 6.72
C SER A 60 2.32 12.99 6.44
N VAL A 61 2.16 12.62 5.17
CA VAL A 61 2.28 11.25 4.70
C VAL A 61 3.75 10.98 4.38
N LEU A 62 4.31 9.95 4.99
CA LEU A 62 5.69 9.52 4.81
C LEU A 62 5.71 8.21 4.02
N ALA A 63 6.76 8.01 3.22
CA ALA A 63 6.97 6.81 2.43
C ALA A 63 8.39 6.27 2.60
N GLU A 64 8.51 4.95 2.64
CA GLU A 64 9.76 4.20 2.60
C GLU A 64 9.65 3.15 1.49
N PRO A 65 10.09 3.48 0.27
CA PRO A 65 10.15 2.51 -0.83
C PRO A 65 11.14 1.38 -0.54
N PHE A 66 10.87 0.19 -1.05
CA PHE A 66 11.77 -0.95 -0.90
C PHE A 66 13.19 -0.61 -1.39
N GLY A 67 14.18 -0.87 -0.55
CA GLY A 67 15.58 -0.56 -0.81
C GLY A 67 16.07 0.76 -0.21
N THR A 68 15.16 1.58 0.34
CA THR A 68 15.54 2.71 1.22
C THR A 68 15.60 2.26 2.68
N THR A 69 16.23 3.06 3.53
CA THR A 69 16.44 2.76 4.96
C THR A 69 15.69 3.70 5.91
N ALA A 70 14.93 4.66 5.38
CA ALA A 70 14.24 5.66 6.18
C ALA A 70 12.98 6.17 5.47
N PHE A 71 11.99 6.53 6.29
CA PHE A 71 10.79 7.25 5.84
C PHE A 71 11.13 8.67 5.44
N ALA A 72 10.77 9.05 4.21
CA ALA A 72 10.84 10.41 3.70
C ALA A 72 9.45 11.03 3.56
N ALA A 73 9.35 12.35 3.65
CA ALA A 73 8.08 13.04 3.41
C ALA A 73 7.65 12.87 1.94
N LEU A 74 6.44 12.33 1.75
CA LEU A 74 5.83 12.16 0.42
C LEU A 74 4.89 13.33 0.10
N ALA A 75 3.97 13.63 1.02
CA ALA A 75 2.94 14.64 0.85
C ALA A 75 2.50 15.20 2.20
N THR A 76 1.88 16.38 2.19
CA THR A 76 1.13 16.90 3.34
C THR A 76 -0.30 17.18 2.90
N VAL A 77 -1.26 16.58 3.59
CA VAL A 77 -2.69 16.71 3.32
C VAL A 77 -3.40 17.35 4.50
N GLN A 78 -4.51 18.03 4.23
CA GLN A 78 -5.35 18.59 5.29
C GLN A 78 -6.51 17.69 5.63
N THR A 79 -6.84 17.63 6.91
CA THR A 79 -8.05 16.95 7.36
C THR A 79 -9.30 17.70 6.92
N VAL A 80 -10.37 16.95 6.66
CA VAL A 80 -11.72 17.48 6.49
C VAL A 80 -12.51 17.36 7.79
N SER A 81 -13.80 17.72 7.76
CA SER A 81 -14.71 17.55 8.90
C SER A 81 -14.66 16.12 9.44
N GLY A 82 -14.66 15.96 10.77
CA GLY A 82 -14.47 14.67 11.43
C GLY A 82 -13.01 14.22 11.53
N GLY A 83 -12.05 15.06 11.10
CA GLY A 83 -10.61 14.79 11.21
C GLY A 83 -10.09 13.77 10.20
N HIS A 84 -10.90 13.45 9.18
CA HIS A 84 -10.54 12.49 8.14
C HIS A 84 -9.53 13.09 7.16
N TRP A 85 -8.65 12.27 6.63
CA TRP A 85 -7.72 12.65 5.57
C TRP A 85 -7.58 11.51 4.57
N SER A 86 -7.19 11.85 3.34
CA SER A 86 -6.89 10.87 2.29
C SER A 86 -5.82 11.39 1.35
N GLU A 87 -5.00 10.49 0.83
CA GLU A 87 -3.96 10.77 -0.15
C GLU A 87 -3.91 9.66 -1.21
N VAL A 88 -3.77 10.02 -2.48
CA VAL A 88 -3.68 9.04 -3.58
C VAL A 88 -2.22 8.85 -3.97
N VAL A 89 -1.69 7.66 -3.73
CA VAL A 89 -0.28 7.33 -4.00
C VAL A 89 -0.15 6.33 -5.13
N LYS A 90 0.97 6.38 -5.85
CA LYS A 90 1.28 5.50 -6.98
C LYS A 90 2.65 4.82 -6.76
N PRO A 91 2.71 3.78 -5.89
CA PRO A 91 3.97 3.10 -5.60
C PRO A 91 4.51 2.40 -6.84
N THR A 92 5.79 2.59 -7.12
CA THR A 92 6.50 1.95 -8.22
C THR A 92 7.10 0.61 -7.80
N ILE A 93 7.36 0.42 -6.50
CA ILE A 93 7.87 -0.80 -5.86
C ILE A 93 7.17 -0.95 -4.50
N GLU A 94 7.26 -2.13 -3.85
CA GLU A 94 6.75 -2.30 -2.48
C GLU A 94 7.16 -1.11 -1.59
N THR A 95 6.19 -0.44 -0.97
CA THR A 95 6.43 0.81 -0.23
C THR A 95 5.66 0.77 1.07
N SER A 96 6.35 1.09 2.17
CA SER A 96 5.76 1.28 3.48
C SER A 96 5.36 2.74 3.66
N TYR A 97 4.24 2.98 4.33
CA TYR A 97 3.71 4.31 4.58
C TYR A 97 3.38 4.52 6.05
N GLN A 98 3.54 5.76 6.49
CA GLN A 98 3.13 6.25 7.79
C GLN A 98 2.46 7.62 7.63
N ALA A 99 1.60 7.97 8.57
CA ALA A 99 1.06 9.31 8.71
C ALA A 99 1.60 9.92 10.01
N LYS A 100 2.06 11.16 9.92
CA LYS A 100 2.51 11.95 11.06
C LYS A 100 1.62 13.17 11.19
N TRP A 101 1.13 13.42 12.40
CA TRP A 101 0.34 14.58 12.72
C TRP A 101 0.75 15.08 14.11
N LYS A 102 1.26 16.32 14.19
CA LYS A 102 1.87 16.87 15.40
C LYS A 102 2.95 15.91 15.95
N SER A 103 2.82 15.46 17.19
CA SER A 103 3.71 14.46 17.81
C SER A 103 3.29 13.01 17.57
N ALA A 104 2.10 12.78 17.00
CA ALA A 104 1.57 11.45 16.77
C ALA A 104 2.08 10.86 15.45
N THR A 105 2.43 9.58 15.47
CA THR A 105 2.77 8.78 14.28
C THR A 105 1.85 7.57 14.24
N SER A 106 1.33 7.24 13.06
CA SER A 106 0.45 6.09 12.86
C SER A 106 1.20 4.77 12.91
N SER A 107 0.46 3.65 12.87
CA SER A 107 1.03 2.37 12.44
C SER A 107 1.61 2.46 11.02
N THR A 108 2.46 1.49 10.66
CA THR A 108 2.97 1.36 9.30
C THR A 108 2.01 0.51 8.46
N VAL A 109 1.72 0.95 7.23
CA VAL A 109 1.02 0.13 6.23
C VAL A 109 1.91 -0.09 5.02
N SER A 110 2.06 -1.34 4.59
CA SER A 110 2.85 -1.67 3.40
C SER A 110 1.95 -2.01 2.23
N VAL A 111 2.25 -1.40 1.08
CA VAL A 111 1.57 -1.69 -0.18
C VAL A 111 2.53 -2.44 -1.09
N LYS A 112 2.20 -3.68 -1.40
CA LYS A 112 2.99 -4.50 -2.33
C LYS A 112 2.71 -4.13 -3.78
N VAL A 113 3.70 -4.29 -4.64
CA VAL A 113 3.54 -3.99 -6.07
C VAL A 113 3.70 -5.26 -6.91
N ARG A 114 2.81 -5.43 -7.89
CA ARG A 114 2.92 -6.42 -8.97
C ARG A 114 3.49 -5.73 -10.20
N PRO A 115 4.41 -6.34 -10.97
CA PRO A 115 4.77 -5.78 -12.26
C PRO A 115 3.54 -5.75 -13.17
N GLN A 116 3.49 -4.78 -14.08
CA GLN A 116 2.46 -4.75 -15.10
C GLN A 116 2.83 -5.76 -16.18
N ILE A 117 1.95 -6.73 -16.44
CA ILE A 117 2.15 -7.72 -17.50
C ILE A 117 1.03 -7.58 -18.50
N THR A 118 1.37 -7.40 -19.77
CA THR A 118 0.41 -7.43 -20.86
C THR A 118 0.60 -8.70 -21.67
N LEU A 119 -0.50 -9.30 -22.13
CA LEU A 119 -0.51 -10.39 -23.09
C LEU A 119 -1.40 -9.98 -24.28
N THR A 120 -0.86 -10.10 -25.48
CA THR A 120 -1.58 -9.87 -26.73
C THR A 120 -1.46 -11.08 -27.65
N PHE A 121 -2.40 -11.21 -28.59
CA PHE A 121 -2.37 -12.25 -29.62
C PHE A 121 -2.62 -11.63 -30.98
N SER A 122 -1.77 -11.96 -31.95
CA SER A 122 -1.89 -11.54 -33.34
C SER A 122 -2.44 -12.70 -34.16
N GLN A 123 -3.66 -12.54 -34.66
CA GLN A 123 -4.31 -13.52 -35.55
C GLN A 123 -3.52 -13.71 -36.85
N ALA A 124 -3.00 -12.62 -37.42
CA ALA A 124 -2.25 -12.66 -38.68
C ALA A 124 -0.97 -13.50 -38.59
N THR A 125 -0.29 -13.50 -37.45
CA THR A 125 0.98 -14.23 -37.26
C THR A 125 0.82 -15.52 -36.44
N GLY A 126 -0.33 -15.73 -35.80
CA GLY A 126 -0.56 -16.78 -34.82
C GLY A 126 0.40 -16.71 -33.63
N ARG A 127 0.86 -15.52 -33.25
CA ARG A 127 1.83 -15.31 -32.16
C ARG A 127 1.20 -14.58 -30.99
N PHE A 128 1.65 -14.97 -29.80
CA PHE A 128 1.44 -14.20 -28.58
C PHE A 128 2.65 -13.31 -28.34
N SER A 129 2.40 -12.11 -27.82
CA SER A 129 3.44 -11.23 -27.29
C SER A 129 3.12 -10.89 -25.85
N THR A 130 4.14 -10.86 -25.01
CA THR A 130 4.03 -10.41 -23.63
C THR A 130 5.11 -9.40 -23.31
N GLU A 131 4.76 -8.43 -22.48
CA GLU A 131 5.66 -7.39 -22.01
C GLU A 131 5.45 -7.22 -20.51
N VAL A 132 6.56 -7.04 -19.78
CA VAL A 132 6.58 -6.83 -18.34
C VAL A 132 7.19 -5.46 -18.03
N SER A 133 6.41 -4.59 -17.40
CA SER A 133 6.85 -3.24 -17.02
C SER A 133 6.92 -3.08 -15.49
N GLY A 134 7.93 -2.35 -15.03
CA GLY A 134 8.17 -2.02 -13.62
C GLY A 134 9.21 -0.91 -13.47
N ALA A 135 9.60 -0.62 -12.23
CA ALA A 135 10.64 0.35 -11.90
C ALA A 135 12.05 -0.12 -12.30
N ARG A 136 12.21 -1.40 -12.63
CA ARG A 136 13.46 -2.00 -13.13
C ARG A 136 13.20 -2.92 -14.30
N SER A 137 14.27 -3.23 -15.03
CA SER A 137 14.24 -4.23 -16.11
C SER A 137 14.00 -5.64 -15.57
N PHE A 138 13.26 -6.44 -16.33
CA PHE A 138 13.04 -7.87 -16.14
C PHE A 138 13.71 -8.71 -17.24
N ALA A 139 14.67 -8.14 -17.98
CA ALA A 139 15.44 -8.86 -18.98
C ALA A 139 16.10 -10.13 -18.42
N GLY A 140 16.06 -11.20 -19.20
CA GLY A 140 16.60 -12.52 -18.81
C GLY A 140 15.80 -13.27 -17.75
N LYS A 141 14.75 -12.66 -17.15
CA LYS A 141 13.79 -13.37 -16.30
C LYS A 141 12.81 -14.15 -17.14
N PHE A 142 12.10 -15.09 -16.54
CA PHE A 142 11.07 -15.86 -17.24
C PHE A 142 9.66 -15.61 -16.73
N VAL A 143 8.71 -15.88 -17.62
CA VAL A 143 7.28 -15.93 -17.34
C VAL A 143 6.71 -17.29 -17.72
N LEU A 144 5.60 -17.65 -17.07
CA LEU A 144 4.87 -18.89 -17.29
C LEU A 144 3.60 -18.57 -18.07
N VAL A 145 3.46 -19.17 -19.24
CA VAL A 145 2.24 -19.13 -20.04
C VAL A 145 1.30 -20.19 -19.51
N GLN A 146 0.14 -19.77 -19.04
CA GLN A 146 -0.87 -20.64 -18.45
C GLN A 146 -2.13 -20.68 -19.29
N ARG A 147 -2.72 -21.86 -19.43
CA ARG A 147 -4.08 -22.05 -19.92
C ARG A 147 -5.05 -22.09 -18.76
N LEU A 148 -6.17 -21.39 -18.90
CA LEU A 148 -7.27 -21.40 -17.97
C LEU A 148 -8.37 -22.30 -18.54
N THR A 149 -8.73 -23.35 -17.81
CA THR A 149 -9.87 -24.23 -18.11
C THR A 149 -10.94 -24.05 -17.04
N SER A 150 -12.10 -24.69 -17.21
CA SER A 150 -13.12 -24.78 -16.15
C SER A 150 -12.62 -25.55 -14.93
N THR A 151 -11.71 -26.51 -15.15
CA THR A 151 -11.18 -27.43 -14.13
C THR A 151 -9.91 -26.93 -13.43
N GLY A 152 -9.28 -25.86 -13.93
CA GLY A 152 -8.10 -25.29 -13.29
C GLY A 152 -7.18 -24.53 -14.23
N VAL A 153 -5.91 -24.48 -13.83
CA VAL A 153 -4.86 -23.74 -14.54
C VAL A 153 -3.70 -24.68 -14.81
N SER A 154 -3.26 -24.75 -16.07
CA SER A 154 -2.10 -25.55 -16.46
C SER A 154 -1.04 -24.68 -17.12
N THR A 155 0.23 -24.92 -16.77
CA THR A 155 1.36 -24.23 -17.40
C THR A 155 1.68 -24.89 -18.73
N LEU A 156 1.55 -24.15 -19.82
CA LEU A 156 1.85 -24.63 -21.17
C LEU A 156 3.33 -24.45 -21.54
N LYS A 157 3.94 -23.35 -21.09
CA LYS A 157 5.27 -22.95 -21.54
C LYS A 157 5.94 -22.00 -20.57
N ARG A 158 7.27 -22.12 -20.45
CA ARG A 158 8.14 -21.11 -19.86
C ARG A 158 8.79 -20.29 -20.96
N VAL A 159 8.78 -18.97 -20.83
CA VAL A 159 9.33 -18.04 -21.83
C VAL A 159 10.24 -17.05 -21.14
N THR A 160 11.47 -16.92 -21.61
CA THR A 160 12.43 -15.93 -21.13
C THR A 160 12.22 -14.60 -21.84
N LEU A 161 12.28 -13.51 -21.09
CA LEU A 161 12.16 -12.15 -21.59
C LEU A 161 13.49 -11.66 -22.20
N ASP A 162 13.38 -10.92 -23.29
CA ASP A 162 14.49 -10.25 -23.96
C ASP A 162 14.93 -8.97 -23.22
N ALA A 163 15.85 -8.21 -23.83
CA ALA A 163 16.38 -6.97 -23.28
C ALA A 163 15.30 -5.91 -22.99
N ASN A 164 14.16 -5.95 -23.68
CA ASN A 164 13.04 -5.05 -23.51
C ASN A 164 12.02 -5.56 -22.48
N SER A 165 12.36 -6.59 -21.71
CA SER A 165 11.41 -7.27 -20.80
C SER A 165 10.18 -7.82 -21.54
N ALA A 166 10.35 -8.19 -22.81
CA ALA A 166 9.29 -8.68 -23.67
C ALA A 166 9.61 -10.09 -24.19
N ALA A 167 8.59 -10.80 -24.67
CA ALA A 167 8.79 -12.05 -25.39
C ALA A 167 7.65 -12.35 -26.36
N SER A 168 8.01 -12.91 -27.52
CA SER A 168 7.06 -13.37 -28.53
C SER A 168 7.12 -14.89 -28.68
N PHE A 169 5.99 -15.58 -28.59
CA PHE A 169 5.96 -17.05 -28.60
C PHE A 169 4.71 -17.61 -29.28
N ARG A 170 4.79 -18.91 -29.61
CA ARG A 170 3.65 -19.72 -30.04
C ARG A 170 3.37 -20.81 -29.02
N VAL A 171 2.11 -21.19 -28.93
CA VAL A 171 1.59 -22.33 -28.15
C VAL A 171 0.63 -23.11 -29.03
N ARG A 172 0.61 -24.43 -28.88
CA ARG A 172 -0.39 -25.27 -29.56
C ARG A 172 -1.71 -25.12 -28.81
N LEU A 173 -2.73 -24.67 -29.52
CA LEU A 173 -4.10 -24.56 -29.01
C LEU A 173 -4.88 -25.79 -29.46
N HIS A 174 -5.74 -26.32 -28.59
CA HIS A 174 -6.72 -27.30 -29.04
C HIS A 174 -7.85 -26.56 -29.77
N LEU A 175 -8.54 -27.30 -30.64
CA LEU A 175 -9.75 -26.82 -31.31
C LEU A 175 -10.75 -26.27 -30.29
N GLY A 176 -11.37 -25.14 -30.65
CA GLY A 176 -12.31 -24.42 -29.81
C GLY A 176 -11.69 -23.26 -29.03
N ARG A 177 -12.30 -22.95 -27.88
CA ARG A 177 -11.97 -21.75 -27.10
C ARG A 177 -10.85 -22.01 -26.12
N SER A 178 -9.72 -21.33 -26.31
CA SER A 178 -8.58 -21.34 -25.40
C SER A 178 -8.44 -20.00 -24.68
N ARG A 179 -8.37 -20.02 -23.34
CA ARG A 179 -8.11 -18.83 -22.51
C ARG A 179 -6.70 -18.92 -21.94
N LEU A 180 -5.89 -17.90 -22.16
CA LEU A 180 -4.49 -17.87 -21.74
C LEU A 180 -4.17 -16.63 -20.90
N ARG A 181 -3.26 -16.79 -19.95
CA ARG A 181 -2.62 -15.68 -19.23
C ARG A 181 -1.13 -15.94 -19.09
N VAL A 182 -0.38 -14.89 -18.83
CA VAL A 182 1.02 -14.96 -18.44
C VAL A 182 1.12 -14.67 -16.94
N VAL A 183 1.95 -15.45 -16.24
CA VAL A 183 2.25 -15.27 -14.82
C VAL A 183 3.76 -15.17 -14.63
N MET A 184 4.20 -14.14 -13.92
CA MET A 184 5.59 -14.01 -13.49
C MET A 184 5.67 -14.34 -12.00
N PRO A 185 6.28 -15.47 -11.59
CA PRO A 185 6.30 -15.88 -10.19
C PRO A 185 7.21 -14.98 -9.34
N THR A 186 6.97 -14.94 -8.03
CA THR A 186 7.77 -14.14 -7.08
C THR A 186 9.28 -14.42 -7.19
N SER A 187 9.69 -15.66 -7.49
CA SER A 187 11.11 -15.99 -7.69
C SER A 187 11.78 -15.23 -8.85
N GLN A 188 10.99 -14.67 -9.77
CA GLN A 188 11.44 -13.86 -10.89
C GLN A 188 11.19 -12.36 -10.67
N THR A 189 10.17 -11.99 -9.88
CA THR A 189 9.86 -10.59 -9.59
C THR A 189 10.61 -10.04 -8.38
N ALA A 190 11.02 -10.87 -7.44
CA ALA A 190 11.70 -10.47 -6.22
C ALA A 190 13.11 -9.89 -6.49
N PRO A 191 13.61 -9.00 -5.61
CA PRO A 191 12.94 -8.44 -4.43
C PRO A 191 12.07 -7.20 -4.76
N GLY A 192 11.16 -6.81 -3.86
CA GLY A 192 10.35 -5.58 -3.98
C GLY A 192 9.11 -5.67 -4.88
N TYR A 193 8.91 -6.80 -5.58
CA TYR A 193 7.68 -7.12 -6.28
C TYR A 193 7.18 -8.51 -5.91
N ILE A 194 5.86 -8.65 -5.87
CA ILE A 194 5.16 -9.94 -5.76
C ILE A 194 4.75 -10.46 -7.15
N THR A 195 4.33 -11.73 -7.21
CA THR A 195 3.83 -12.38 -8.44
C THR A 195 2.92 -11.45 -9.28
N GLY A 196 3.25 -11.29 -10.55
CA GLY A 196 2.44 -10.55 -11.53
C GLY A 196 1.61 -11.50 -12.40
N THR A 197 0.46 -11.03 -12.87
CA THR A 197 -0.40 -11.77 -13.82
C THR A 197 -0.89 -10.82 -14.90
N SER A 198 -0.94 -11.29 -16.15
CA SER A 198 -1.47 -10.51 -17.27
C SER A 198 -3.00 -10.49 -17.32
N ASN A 199 -3.53 -9.68 -18.24
CA ASN A 199 -4.87 -9.90 -18.78
C ASN A 199 -5.02 -11.32 -19.38
N VAL A 200 -6.26 -11.81 -19.45
CA VAL A 200 -6.57 -13.08 -20.09
C VAL A 200 -6.90 -12.83 -21.55
N VAL A 201 -6.20 -13.51 -22.46
CA VAL A 201 -6.51 -13.52 -23.90
C VAL A 201 -7.32 -14.76 -24.23
N THR A 202 -8.42 -14.57 -24.95
CA THR A 202 -9.24 -15.67 -25.47
C THR A 202 -8.97 -15.81 -26.97
N VAL A 203 -8.61 -17.03 -27.39
CA VAL A 203 -8.40 -17.38 -28.79
C VAL A 203 -9.39 -18.48 -29.15
N SER A 204 -10.06 -18.32 -30.29
CA SER A 204 -10.86 -19.35 -30.92
C SER A 204 -10.08 -19.86 -32.13
N HIS A 205 -9.86 -21.17 -32.19
CA HIS A 205 -9.19 -21.88 -33.29
C HIS A 205 -10.09 -23.02 -33.77
#